data_AF-A0A9P7KF00-F1
#
_entry.id   AF-A0A9P7KF00-F1
#
_cell.length_a   1.000
_cell.length_b   1.000
_cell.length_c   1.000
_cell.angle_alpha   90.00
_cell.angle_beta   90.00
_cell.angle_gamma   90.00
#
_symmetry.space_group_name_H-M   'P 1'
#
loop_
_entity.id
_entity.type
_entity.pdbx_description
1 polymer ?
#
loop_
_entity_poly.entity_id
_entity_poly.type
_entity_poly.pdbx_seq_one_letter_code
_entity_poly.pdbx_strand_id
1 'polypeptide(L)'
;MPALRSNPRLQPVASPSNTKSQRHPRYYMPQGNIVIKVQNTLFKLDLSVLHEKSLVLRVITPPQQGGKLRLHSKGFDDEHPFVLPEISDNSYPFTSATVDDWMIILNLAHKYEMDDVRALAVARLHASPIDPVRKIAIWDKYHLESHLLAPSYVELCQRVEPLTLGMTMTIGLKNFTKLAAARDLYHQRTLGVGCCKTYTPAEKQTMAEEIVTQMWARPMRC
;
A
#
# COMPACT_ATOMS: atom_id res chain seq x y z
N MET A 1 -2.97 -6.60 67.51
CA MET A 1 -1.62 -6.68 66.92
C MET A 1 -1.57 -7.80 65.90
N PRO A 2 -1.70 -7.54 64.60
CA PRO A 2 -1.37 -8.52 63.57
C PRO A 2 -0.11 -8.13 62.80
N ALA A 3 0.73 -9.13 62.56
CA ALA A 3 2.06 -9.03 61.99
C ALA A 3 2.05 -8.85 60.46
N LEU A 4 2.87 -7.88 60.03
CA LEU A 4 3.70 -7.78 58.84
C LEU A 4 3.54 -8.81 57.69
N ARG A 5 3.06 -8.25 56.56
CA ARG A 5 3.43 -8.47 55.14
C ARG A 5 4.34 -9.64 54.78
N SER A 6 3.87 -10.46 53.83
CA SER A 6 4.71 -11.09 52.81
C SER A 6 4.05 -10.95 51.43
N ASN A 7 4.60 -10.05 50.63
CA ASN A 7 4.26 -9.83 49.22
C ASN A 7 4.70 -11.06 48.39
N PRO A 8 3.87 -11.58 47.46
CA PRO A 8 4.34 -12.61 46.54
C PRO A 8 5.37 -11.99 45.59
N ARG A 9 6.52 -12.67 45.51
CA ARG A 9 7.64 -12.42 44.60
C ARG A 9 7.11 -12.13 43.19
N LEU A 10 7.24 -10.88 42.75
CA LEU A 10 7.17 -10.54 41.33
C LEU A 10 8.28 -11.33 40.63
N GLN A 11 7.89 -12.35 39.87
CA GLN A 11 8.77 -12.98 38.90
C GLN A 11 9.17 -11.92 37.86
N PRO A 12 10.43 -11.87 37.41
CA PRO A 12 10.81 -10.97 36.34
C PRO A 12 10.01 -11.35 35.11
N VAL A 13 9.23 -10.38 34.61
CA VAL A 13 8.55 -10.45 33.31
C VAL A 13 9.61 -10.82 32.28
N ALA A 14 9.40 -11.96 31.62
CA ALA A 14 10.29 -12.52 30.63
C ALA A 14 10.70 -11.42 29.63
N SER A 15 12.02 -11.17 29.55
CA SER A 15 12.63 -10.41 28.47
C SER A 15 12.16 -10.98 27.12
N PRO A 16 11.85 -10.15 26.12
CA PRO A 16 11.47 -10.66 24.81
C PRO A 16 12.60 -11.53 24.28
N SER A 17 12.24 -12.77 23.97
CA SER A 17 13.11 -13.82 23.43
C SER A 17 14.03 -13.29 22.35
N ASN A 18 15.34 -13.42 22.59
CA ASN A 18 16.41 -13.17 21.63
C ASN A 18 16.35 -14.23 20.52
N THR A 19 15.42 -14.10 19.57
CA THR A 19 15.47 -14.81 18.30
C THR A 19 16.67 -14.25 17.53
N LYS A 20 17.75 -15.04 17.48
CA LYS A 20 18.96 -14.71 16.72
C LYS A 20 18.55 -14.37 15.29
N SER A 21 18.64 -13.10 14.93
CA SER A 21 18.35 -12.63 13.59
C SER A 21 19.45 -13.10 12.65
N GLN A 22 19.09 -13.73 11.53
CA GLN A 22 20.02 -14.29 10.57
C GLN A 22 20.44 -13.22 9.55
N ARG A 23 21.72 -13.16 9.22
CA ARG A 23 22.22 -12.25 8.17
C ARG A 23 21.82 -12.79 6.79
N HIS A 24 21.27 -11.93 5.92
CA HIS A 24 20.89 -12.36 4.58
C HIS A 24 22.14 -12.72 3.76
N PRO A 25 22.24 -13.94 3.19
CA PRO A 25 23.46 -14.44 2.58
C PRO A 25 23.95 -13.62 1.38
N ARG A 26 23.04 -12.93 0.69
CA ARG A 26 23.34 -12.13 -0.53
C ARG A 26 23.29 -10.61 -0.34
N TYR A 27 22.61 -10.13 0.71
CA TYR A 27 22.28 -8.70 0.88
C TYR A 27 22.77 -8.16 2.23
N TYR A 28 23.66 -8.88 2.90
CA TYR A 28 24.42 -8.38 4.02
C TYR A 28 25.80 -7.96 3.52
N MET A 29 25.92 -6.72 3.02
CA MET A 29 27.15 -6.22 2.41
C MET A 29 28.19 -5.85 3.48
N PRO A 30 29.47 -6.27 3.35
CA PRO A 30 30.52 -5.91 4.30
C PRO A 30 30.69 -4.40 4.47
N GLN A 31 30.59 -3.67 3.35
CA GLN A 31 30.80 -2.22 3.22
C GLN A 31 29.55 -1.39 3.53
N GLY A 32 28.41 -2.00 3.88
CA GLY A 32 27.20 -1.25 4.19
C GLY A 32 27.34 -0.43 5.48
N ASN A 33 26.62 0.67 5.55
CA ASN A 33 26.62 1.60 6.68
C ASN A 33 25.35 1.52 7.52
N ILE A 34 24.32 0.82 7.01
CA ILE A 34 23.05 0.63 7.71
C ILE A 34 22.62 -0.83 7.69
N VAL A 35 22.17 -1.33 8.84
CA VAL A 35 21.55 -2.64 9.06
C VAL A 35 20.03 -2.45 9.19
N ILE A 36 19.29 -3.00 8.24
CA ILE A 36 17.83 -3.04 8.24
C ILE A 36 17.40 -4.45 8.63
N LYS A 37 16.49 -4.55 9.61
CA LYS A 37 15.89 -5.82 10.02
C LYS A 37 14.49 -5.93 9.42
N VAL A 38 14.30 -6.98 8.65
CA VAL A 38 12.98 -7.42 8.17
C VAL A 38 12.72 -8.76 8.84
N GLN A 39 11.71 -8.82 9.71
CA GLN A 39 11.40 -10.01 10.49
C GLN A 39 12.61 -10.53 11.29
N ASN A 40 13.11 -11.73 10.96
CA ASN A 40 14.28 -12.33 11.57
C ASN A 40 15.53 -12.26 10.66
N THR A 41 15.49 -11.45 9.60
CA THR A 41 16.58 -11.34 8.63
C THR A 41 17.20 -9.94 8.64
N LEU A 42 18.54 -9.87 8.70
CA LEU A 42 19.32 -8.64 8.66
C LEU A 42 19.86 -8.38 7.25
N PHE A 43 19.62 -7.17 6.76
CA PHE A 43 20.11 -6.63 5.50
C PHE A 43 21.09 -5.51 5.80
N LYS A 44 22.25 -5.52 5.15
CA LYS A 44 23.26 -4.48 5.34
C LYS A 44 23.50 -3.77 4.01
N LEU A 45 23.12 -2.50 3.97
CA LEU A 45 23.05 -1.67 2.76
C LEU A 45 23.92 -0.42 2.90
N ASP A 46 24.18 0.27 1.78
CA ASP A 46 24.79 1.59 1.83
C ASP A 46 23.74 2.65 2.15
N LEU A 47 24.03 3.44 3.19
CA LEU A 47 23.18 4.55 3.63
C LEU A 47 23.09 5.63 2.54
N SER A 48 24.13 5.78 1.71
CA SER A 48 24.17 6.76 0.61
C SER A 48 23.02 6.56 -0.37
N VAL A 49 22.72 5.30 -0.72
CA VAL A 49 21.62 4.95 -1.62
C VAL A 49 20.26 5.29 -1.00
N LEU A 50 20.08 5.02 0.31
CA LEU A 50 18.84 5.36 1.00
C LEU A 50 18.65 6.88 1.11
N HIS A 51 19.71 7.61 1.40
CA HIS A 51 19.70 9.07 1.49
C HIS A 51 19.46 9.72 0.13
N GLU A 52 19.99 9.16 -0.95
CA GLU A 52 19.68 9.63 -2.31
C GLU A 52 18.19 9.52 -2.60
N LYS A 53 17.55 8.42 -2.18
CA LYS A 53 16.17 8.10 -2.51
C LYS A 53 15.12 8.62 -1.52
N SER A 54 15.52 9.10 -0.35
CA SER A 54 14.61 9.60 0.68
C SER A 54 15.26 10.65 1.56
N LEU A 55 14.66 11.84 1.59
CA LEU A 55 15.04 12.90 2.53
C LEU A 55 14.63 12.56 3.97
N VAL A 56 13.49 11.89 4.14
CA VAL A 56 13.02 11.41 5.45
C VAL A 56 14.05 10.47 6.07
N LEU A 57 14.62 9.55 5.29
CA LEU A 57 15.69 8.64 5.75
C LEU A 57 16.96 9.38 6.15
N ARG A 58 17.28 10.54 5.55
CA ARG A 58 18.39 11.40 6.02
C ARG A 58 18.14 11.95 7.42
N VAL A 59 16.90 12.31 7.72
CA VAL A 59 16.52 12.92 8.99
C VAL A 59 16.44 11.87 10.10
N ILE A 60 15.80 10.72 9.82
CA ILE A 60 15.60 9.67 10.85
C ILE A 60 16.84 8.80 11.05
N THR A 61 17.69 8.68 10.03
CA THR A 61 18.93 7.89 10.06
C THR A 61 20.09 8.73 9.52
N PRO A 62 20.57 9.75 10.25
CA PRO A 62 21.66 10.61 9.81
C PRO A 62 23.00 9.85 9.76
N PRO A 63 23.92 10.21 8.86
CA PRO A 63 25.22 9.54 8.77
C PRO A 63 26.00 9.72 10.08
N GLN A 64 26.68 8.67 10.54
CA GLN A 64 27.47 8.74 11.77
C GLN A 64 28.68 9.65 11.57
N GLN A 65 28.64 10.85 12.14
CA GLN A 65 29.80 11.73 12.24
C GLN A 65 30.48 11.51 13.59
N GLY A 66 31.65 10.88 13.56
CA GLY A 66 32.64 10.90 14.66
C GLY A 66 32.15 10.37 16.00
N GLY A 67 32.09 9.04 16.15
CA GLY A 67 32.22 8.33 17.44
C GLY A 67 31.17 8.55 18.54
N LYS A 68 30.28 9.54 18.42
CA LYS A 68 29.17 9.74 19.35
C LYS A 68 27.94 9.03 18.81
N LEU A 69 27.74 7.81 19.29
CA LEU A 69 26.47 7.09 19.20
C LEU A 69 25.38 8.03 19.75
N ARG A 70 24.54 8.60 18.88
CA ARG A 70 23.32 9.21 19.38
C ARG A 70 22.53 8.05 19.97
N LEU A 71 22.16 8.13 21.24
CA LEU A 71 21.49 7.09 22.04
C LEU A 71 20.14 6.58 21.44
N HIS A 72 19.77 7.07 20.26
CA HIS A 72 18.54 6.77 19.53
C HIS A 72 18.76 6.50 18.02
N SER A 73 20.01 6.40 17.53
CA SER A 73 20.28 6.11 16.11
C SER A 73 20.12 4.61 15.84
N LYS A 74 18.92 4.20 15.41
CA LYS A 74 18.63 2.82 14.95
C LYS A 74 19.24 2.57 13.57
N GLY A 75 19.71 1.35 13.35
CA GLY A 75 20.15 0.84 12.06
C GLY A 75 21.64 0.83 11.82
N PHE A 76 22.51 1.06 12.81
CA PHE A 76 23.97 1.10 12.57
C PHE A 76 24.72 -0.15 13.03
N ASP A 77 24.06 -1.01 13.80
CA ASP A 77 24.58 -2.26 14.34
C ASP A 77 23.53 -3.39 14.23
N ASP A 78 24.01 -4.63 14.41
CA ASP A 78 23.14 -5.81 14.43
C ASP A 78 22.27 -5.86 15.71
N GLU A 79 22.68 -5.14 16.77
CA GLU A 79 21.98 -5.09 18.07
C GLU A 79 20.80 -4.12 18.06
N HIS A 80 20.87 -3.03 17.29
CA HIS A 80 19.81 -2.02 17.15
C HIS A 80 19.50 -1.76 15.66
N PRO A 81 19.04 -2.76 14.90
CA PRO A 81 18.79 -2.59 13.47
C PRO A 81 17.57 -1.67 13.22
N PHE A 82 17.48 -1.12 12.01
CA PHE A 82 16.32 -0.39 11.56
C PHE A 82 15.22 -1.39 11.20
N VAL A 83 14.23 -1.55 12.09
CA VAL A 83 13.18 -2.57 11.93
C VAL A 83 12.08 -2.05 11.01
N LEU A 84 11.73 -2.85 10.00
CA LEU A 84 10.55 -2.66 9.16
C LEU A 84 9.46 -3.67 9.59
N PRO A 85 8.62 -3.34 10.58
CA PRO A 85 7.60 -4.26 11.09
C PRO A 85 6.49 -4.55 10.08
N GLU A 86 6.32 -3.70 9.06
CA GLU A 86 5.24 -3.82 8.08
C GLU A 86 5.40 -4.99 7.10
N ILE A 87 6.55 -5.67 7.08
CA ILE A 87 6.85 -6.75 6.13
C ILE A 87 6.69 -8.11 6.82
N SER A 88 5.80 -8.96 6.28
CA SER A 88 5.58 -10.34 6.75
C SER A 88 6.58 -11.34 6.15
N ASP A 89 6.84 -12.49 6.81
CA ASP A 89 7.78 -13.52 6.34
C ASP A 89 7.45 -14.03 4.93
N ASN A 90 6.16 -14.11 4.58
CA ASN A 90 5.70 -14.56 3.26
C ASN A 90 5.90 -13.53 2.14
N SER A 91 6.26 -12.28 2.48
CA SER A 91 6.40 -11.17 1.53
C SER A 91 7.78 -11.15 0.86
N TYR A 92 8.73 -11.92 1.39
CA TYR A 92 10.12 -11.95 0.95
C TYR A 92 10.52 -13.37 0.53
N PRO A 93 11.18 -13.58 -0.63
CA PRO A 93 11.67 -12.61 -1.60
C PRO A 93 10.58 -12.08 -2.56
N PHE A 94 10.66 -10.80 -2.93
CA PHE A 94 9.71 -10.12 -3.83
C PHE A 94 9.68 -10.63 -5.29
N THR A 95 10.33 -11.76 -5.58
CA THR A 95 10.36 -12.39 -6.91
C THR A 95 8.97 -12.84 -7.37
N SER A 96 8.03 -13.02 -6.43
CA SER A 96 6.61 -13.31 -6.69
C SER A 96 5.72 -12.42 -5.83
N ALA A 97 6.01 -11.11 -5.79
CA ALA A 97 5.27 -10.17 -4.96
C ALA A 97 3.77 -10.14 -5.34
N THR A 98 2.93 -10.45 -4.35
CA THR A 98 1.47 -10.38 -4.42
C THR A 98 0.98 -8.93 -4.38
N VAL A 99 -0.33 -8.74 -4.62
CA VAL A 99 -0.97 -7.40 -4.48
C VAL A 99 -0.76 -6.85 -3.07
N ASP A 100 -0.86 -7.70 -2.04
CA ASP A 100 -0.66 -7.31 -0.64
C ASP A 100 0.80 -6.87 -0.39
N ASP A 101 1.78 -7.55 -0.99
CA ASP A 101 3.19 -7.17 -0.91
C ASP A 101 3.44 -5.81 -1.56
N TRP A 102 2.87 -5.57 -2.75
CA TRP A 102 2.96 -4.27 -3.40
C TRP A 102 2.24 -3.16 -2.62
N MET A 103 1.19 -3.48 -1.87
CA MET A 103 0.55 -2.55 -0.95
C MET A 103 1.45 -2.20 0.25
N ILE A 104 2.20 -3.18 0.79
CA ILE A 104 3.20 -2.94 1.84
C ILE A 104 4.31 -2.04 1.28
N ILE A 105 4.84 -2.36 0.11
CA ILE A 105 5.88 -1.55 -0.56
C ILE A 105 5.37 -0.13 -0.81
N LEU A 106 4.14 0.04 -1.29
CA LEU A 106 3.54 1.36 -1.51
C LEU A 106 3.41 2.15 -0.19
N ASN A 107 2.98 1.50 0.89
CA ASN A 107 2.87 2.12 2.20
C ASN A 107 4.23 2.59 2.72
N LEU A 108 5.26 1.76 2.61
CA LEU A 108 6.62 2.10 3.00
C LEU A 108 7.19 3.23 2.14
N ALA A 109 6.98 3.16 0.83
CA ALA A 109 7.43 4.20 -0.10
C ALA A 109 6.75 5.53 0.18
N HIS A 110 5.47 5.53 0.53
CA HIS A 110 4.75 6.74 0.94
C HIS A 110 5.27 7.27 2.29
N LYS A 111 5.41 6.39 3.30
CA LYS A 111 5.88 6.73 4.65
C LYS A 111 7.29 7.35 4.66
N TYR A 112 8.17 6.86 3.80
CA TYR A 112 9.56 7.34 3.71
C TYR A 112 9.79 8.27 2.51
N GLU A 113 8.74 8.74 1.84
CA GLU A 113 8.84 9.67 0.70
C GLU A 113 9.82 9.19 -0.40
N MET A 114 9.74 7.91 -0.75
CA MET A 114 10.52 7.31 -1.83
C MET A 114 9.73 7.33 -3.14
N ASP A 115 9.78 8.45 -3.87
CA ASP A 115 8.94 8.66 -5.05
C ASP A 115 9.17 7.64 -6.18
N ASP A 116 10.43 7.26 -6.44
CA ASP A 116 10.76 6.25 -7.46
C ASP A 116 10.10 4.89 -7.15
N VAL A 117 10.18 4.48 -5.88
CA VAL A 117 9.61 3.21 -5.40
C VAL A 117 8.09 3.29 -5.39
N ARG A 118 7.53 4.45 -5.02
CA ARG A 118 6.10 4.72 -5.05
C ARG A 118 5.56 4.60 -6.48
N ALA A 119 6.21 5.22 -7.45
CA ALA A 119 5.82 5.14 -8.86
C ALA A 119 5.88 3.70 -9.39
N LEU A 120 6.93 2.94 -9.04
CA LEU A 120 7.05 1.53 -9.40
C LEU A 120 5.93 0.68 -8.80
N ALA A 121 5.63 0.87 -7.51
CA ALA A 121 4.58 0.13 -6.83
C ALA A 121 3.19 0.42 -7.42
N VAL A 122 2.90 1.69 -7.75
CA VAL A 122 1.67 2.08 -8.43
C VAL A 122 1.53 1.42 -9.80
N ALA A 123 2.60 1.42 -10.61
CA ALA A 123 2.59 0.78 -11.91
C ALA A 123 2.32 -0.74 -11.81
N ARG A 124 2.93 -1.41 -10.83
CA ARG A 124 2.73 -2.85 -10.58
C ARG A 124 1.32 -3.17 -10.08
N LEU A 125 0.79 -2.37 -9.15
CA LEU A 125 -0.60 -2.50 -8.69
C LEU A 125 -1.59 -2.22 -9.81
N HIS A 126 -1.29 -1.27 -10.72
CA HIS A 126 -2.18 -0.94 -11.82
C HIS A 126 -2.29 -2.10 -12.83
N ALA A 127 -1.17 -2.76 -13.11
CA ALA A 127 -1.10 -3.93 -13.99
C ALA A 127 -1.61 -5.23 -13.35
N SER A 128 -1.81 -5.26 -12.03
CA SER A 128 -2.27 -6.46 -11.32
C SER A 128 -3.78 -6.66 -11.45
N PRO A 129 -4.26 -7.91 -11.51
CA PRO A 129 -5.70 -8.22 -11.49
C PRO A 129 -6.24 -8.01 -10.08
N ILE A 130 -6.75 -6.81 -9.81
CA ILE A 130 -7.36 -6.42 -8.53
C ILE A 130 -8.84 -6.14 -8.78
N ASP A 131 -9.71 -6.60 -7.88
CA ASP A 131 -11.12 -6.22 -7.93
C ASP A 131 -11.27 -4.68 -7.97
N PRO A 132 -12.09 -4.13 -8.89
CA PRO A 132 -12.30 -2.70 -9.04
C PRO A 132 -12.66 -1.95 -7.76
N VAL A 133 -13.48 -2.52 -6.87
CA VAL A 133 -13.86 -1.89 -5.60
C VAL A 133 -12.62 -1.73 -4.72
N ARG A 134 -11.84 -2.81 -4.60
CA ARG A 134 -10.58 -2.80 -3.87
C ARG A 134 -9.55 -1.85 -4.51
N LYS A 135 -9.47 -1.82 -5.84
CA LYS A 135 -8.54 -0.94 -6.58
C LYS A 135 -8.87 0.53 -6.35
N ILE A 136 -10.15 0.92 -6.43
CA ILE A 136 -10.58 2.29 -6.15
C ILE A 136 -10.24 2.70 -4.70
N ALA A 137 -10.50 1.84 -3.73
CA ALA A 137 -10.17 2.11 -2.33
C ALA A 137 -8.67 2.29 -2.07
N ILE A 138 -7.82 1.49 -2.73
CA ILE A 138 -6.36 1.64 -2.66
C ILE A 138 -5.93 3.00 -3.24
N TRP A 139 -6.46 3.38 -4.41
CA TRP A 139 -6.11 4.64 -5.05
C TRP A 139 -6.56 5.86 -4.23
N ASP A 140 -7.74 5.79 -3.63
CA ASP A 140 -8.24 6.86 -2.76
C ASP A 140 -7.40 6.99 -1.48
N LYS A 141 -7.08 5.86 -0.84
CA LYS A 141 -6.28 5.80 0.39
C LYS A 141 -4.89 6.43 0.24
N TYR A 142 -4.23 6.21 -0.89
CA TYR A 142 -2.88 6.73 -1.15
C TYR A 142 -2.89 8.03 -2.00
N HIS A 143 -4.07 8.65 -2.19
CA HIS A 143 -4.25 9.87 -2.99
C HIS A 143 -3.60 9.78 -4.38
N LEU A 144 -3.77 8.64 -5.03
CA LEU A 144 -3.23 8.38 -6.36
C LEU A 144 -4.09 9.03 -7.45
N GLU A 145 -3.51 9.11 -8.63
CA GLU A 145 -4.13 9.67 -9.82
C GLU A 145 -5.45 8.99 -10.18
N SER A 146 -6.56 9.71 -10.03
CA SER A 146 -7.92 9.19 -10.23
C SER A 146 -8.23 8.83 -11.69
N HIS A 147 -7.49 9.37 -12.65
CA HIS A 147 -7.69 9.07 -14.08
C HIS A 147 -7.36 7.60 -14.41
N LEU A 148 -6.46 6.97 -13.64
CA LEU A 148 -6.08 5.56 -13.80
C LEU A 148 -7.19 4.58 -13.40
N LEU A 149 -8.25 5.05 -12.73
CA LEU A 149 -9.38 4.26 -12.27
C LEU A 149 -10.52 4.17 -13.29
N ALA A 150 -10.46 4.90 -14.41
CA ALA A 150 -11.52 4.86 -15.41
C ALA A 150 -11.89 3.42 -15.85
N PRO A 151 -10.94 2.51 -16.12
CA PRO A 151 -11.27 1.12 -16.44
C PRO A 151 -12.02 0.39 -15.32
N SER A 152 -11.69 0.67 -14.06
CA SER A 152 -12.36 0.08 -12.89
C SER A 152 -13.81 0.54 -12.76
N TYR A 153 -14.09 1.82 -13.02
CA TYR A 153 -15.47 2.32 -13.04
C TYR A 153 -16.27 1.74 -14.19
N VAL A 154 -15.66 1.60 -15.38
CA VAL A 154 -16.30 0.96 -16.54
C VAL A 154 -16.72 -0.47 -16.23
N GLU A 155 -15.83 -1.26 -15.65
CA GLU A 155 -16.13 -2.63 -15.24
C GLU A 155 -17.31 -2.69 -14.25
N LEU A 156 -17.32 -1.80 -13.24
CA LEU A 156 -18.41 -1.73 -12.25
C LEU A 156 -19.76 -1.30 -12.85
N CYS A 157 -19.77 -0.46 -13.89
CA CYS A 157 -21.00 -0.09 -14.59
C CYS A 157 -21.62 -1.30 -15.32
N GLN A 158 -20.78 -2.18 -15.88
CA GLN A 158 -21.20 -3.32 -16.69
C GLN A 158 -21.57 -4.57 -15.88
N ARG A 159 -21.08 -4.71 -14.64
CA ARG A 159 -21.38 -5.84 -13.76
C ARG A 159 -22.88 -6.08 -13.63
N VAL A 160 -23.31 -7.33 -13.48
CA VAL A 160 -24.74 -7.63 -13.28
C VAL A 160 -25.11 -7.48 -11.80
N GLU A 161 -24.14 -7.70 -10.92
CA GLU A 161 -24.30 -7.66 -9.48
C GLU A 161 -24.76 -6.27 -9.00
N PRO A 162 -25.70 -6.22 -8.04
CA PRO A 162 -26.16 -4.96 -7.48
C PRO A 162 -25.06 -4.29 -6.66
N LEU A 163 -25.09 -2.96 -6.63
CA LEU A 163 -24.25 -2.18 -5.75
C LEU A 163 -24.67 -2.43 -4.29
N THR A 164 -23.71 -2.79 -3.43
CA THR A 164 -23.97 -3.12 -2.03
C THR A 164 -23.48 -2.04 -1.08
N LEU A 165 -24.04 -2.01 0.14
CA LEU A 165 -23.60 -1.10 1.19
C LEU A 165 -22.09 -1.26 1.51
N GLY A 166 -21.57 -2.49 1.44
CA GLY A 166 -20.14 -2.75 1.64
C GLY A 166 -19.26 -2.03 0.61
N MET A 167 -19.70 -1.97 -0.66
CA MET A 167 -19.02 -1.21 -1.70
C MET A 167 -19.06 0.29 -1.41
N THR A 168 -20.21 0.82 -0.96
CA THR A 168 -20.34 2.24 -0.57
C THR A 168 -19.37 2.61 0.54
N MET A 169 -19.25 1.77 1.57
CA MET A 169 -18.32 1.99 2.69
C MET A 169 -16.85 1.92 2.26
N THR A 170 -16.53 1.15 1.21
CA THR A 170 -15.16 0.94 0.75
C THR A 170 -14.71 2.01 -0.27
N ILE A 171 -15.56 2.37 -1.23
CA ILE A 171 -15.27 3.35 -2.29
C ILE A 171 -15.52 4.79 -1.81
N GLY A 172 -16.33 4.96 -0.77
CA GLY A 172 -16.75 6.24 -0.24
C GLY A 172 -17.98 6.80 -0.97
N LEU A 173 -18.80 7.56 -0.24
CA LEU A 173 -20.09 8.05 -0.71
C LEU A 173 -20.00 8.88 -2.00
N LYS A 174 -18.99 9.76 -2.11
CA LYS A 174 -18.81 10.64 -3.27
C LYS A 174 -18.60 9.85 -4.57
N ASN A 175 -17.70 8.88 -4.56
CA ASN A 175 -17.41 8.06 -5.73
C ASN A 175 -18.54 7.07 -5.99
N PHE A 176 -19.20 6.57 -4.94
CA PHE A 176 -20.35 5.69 -5.05
C PHE A 176 -21.55 6.36 -5.73
N THR A 177 -21.92 7.59 -5.35
CA THR A 177 -23.04 8.30 -5.97
C THR A 177 -22.80 8.53 -7.47
N LYS A 178 -21.56 8.88 -7.84
CA LYS A 178 -21.19 9.01 -9.25
C LYS A 178 -21.27 7.67 -10.00
N LEU A 179 -20.80 6.59 -9.37
CA LEU A 179 -20.87 5.24 -9.93
C LEU A 179 -22.32 4.79 -10.11
N ALA A 180 -23.19 5.02 -9.12
CA ALA A 180 -24.61 4.70 -9.21
C ALA A 180 -25.26 5.44 -10.38
N ALA A 181 -25.05 6.76 -10.49
CA ALA A 181 -25.57 7.55 -11.61
C ALA A 181 -25.04 7.08 -12.98
N ALA A 182 -23.73 6.80 -13.08
CA ALA A 182 -23.13 6.28 -14.31
C ALA A 182 -23.71 4.90 -14.70
N ARG A 183 -23.90 4.02 -13.72
CA ARG A 183 -24.48 2.69 -13.89
C ARG A 183 -25.93 2.77 -14.33
N ASP A 184 -26.73 3.66 -13.74
CA ASP A 184 -28.13 3.85 -14.12
C ASP A 184 -28.25 4.37 -15.57
N LEU A 185 -27.40 5.33 -15.96
CA LEU A 185 -27.33 5.81 -17.35
C LEU A 185 -26.94 4.70 -18.32
N TYR A 186 -25.98 3.84 -17.94
CA TYR A 186 -25.56 2.70 -18.75
C TYR A 186 -26.71 1.70 -18.95
N HIS A 187 -27.42 1.33 -17.89
CA HIS A 187 -28.56 0.40 -17.97
C HIS A 187 -29.74 1.01 -18.73
N GLN A 188 -30.04 2.30 -18.56
CA GLN A 188 -31.07 2.99 -19.34
C GLN A 188 -30.79 2.95 -20.85
N ARG A 189 -29.53 3.13 -21.27
CA ARG A 189 -29.14 3.09 -22.69
C ARG A 189 -29.10 1.68 -23.26
N THR A 190 -28.73 0.69 -22.46
CA THR A 190 -28.53 -0.70 -22.92
C THR A 190 -29.78 -1.57 -22.81
N LEU A 191 -30.68 -1.28 -21.86
CA LEU A 191 -31.90 -2.05 -21.57
C LEU A 191 -33.18 -1.30 -21.93
N GLY A 192 -33.07 -0.18 -22.68
CA GLY A 192 -34.18 0.71 -23.02
C GLY A 192 -35.46 -0.03 -23.43
N VAL A 193 -36.49 0.12 -22.61
CA VAL A 193 -37.81 -0.51 -22.75
C VAL A 193 -38.44 -0.06 -24.07
N GLY A 194 -38.43 -0.92 -25.08
CA GLY A 194 -39.21 -0.72 -26.31
C GLY A 194 -38.51 -0.98 -27.65
N CYS A 195 -37.23 -1.36 -27.69
CA CYS A 195 -36.57 -1.65 -28.98
C CYS A 195 -35.71 -2.91 -28.91
N CYS A 196 -35.87 -3.83 -29.88
CA CYS A 196 -35.12 -5.08 -30.04
C CYS A 196 -33.63 -4.90 -30.37
N LYS A 197 -33.00 -3.80 -29.93
CA LYS A 197 -31.60 -3.50 -30.21
C LYS A 197 -30.73 -4.32 -29.27
N THR A 198 -30.13 -5.38 -29.80
CA THR A 198 -29.08 -6.12 -29.12
C THR A 198 -27.73 -5.46 -29.41
N TYR A 199 -27.10 -4.91 -28.38
CA TYR A 199 -25.75 -4.34 -28.50
C TYR A 199 -24.68 -5.41 -28.35
N THR A 200 -23.67 -5.34 -29.21
CA THR A 200 -22.46 -6.17 -29.10
C THR A 200 -21.67 -5.81 -27.84
N PRO A 201 -20.82 -6.73 -27.31
CA PRO A 201 -19.97 -6.43 -26.16
C PRO A 201 -19.05 -5.22 -26.38
N ALA A 202 -18.56 -5.03 -27.61
CA ALA A 202 -17.72 -3.88 -27.96
C ALA A 202 -18.49 -2.56 -27.89
N GLU A 203 -19.72 -2.50 -28.40
CA GLU A 203 -20.56 -1.30 -28.29
C GLU A 203 -20.90 -0.97 -26.83
N LYS A 204 -21.21 -2.00 -26.02
CA LYS A 204 -21.42 -1.86 -24.58
C LYS A 204 -20.17 -1.32 -23.86
N GLN A 205 -18.99 -1.73 -24.30
CA GLN A 205 -17.72 -1.21 -23.78
C GLN A 205 -17.56 0.27 -24.09
N THR A 206 -17.69 0.66 -25.35
CA THR A 206 -17.58 2.07 -25.78
C THR A 206 -18.59 2.96 -25.06
N MET A 207 -19.84 2.51 -24.90
CA MET A 207 -20.85 3.27 -24.17
C MET A 207 -20.48 3.48 -22.70
N ALA A 208 -19.97 2.44 -22.03
CA ALA A 208 -19.58 2.55 -20.63
C ALA A 208 -18.35 3.49 -20.46
N GLU A 209 -17.38 3.40 -21.36
CA GLU A 209 -16.21 4.29 -21.38
C GLU A 209 -16.61 5.76 -21.59
N GLU A 210 -17.52 6.03 -22.51
CA GLU A 210 -18.05 7.38 -22.76
C GLU A 210 -18.74 7.95 -21.51
N ILE A 211 -19.65 7.18 -20.89
CA ILE A 211 -20.38 7.60 -19.70
C ILE A 211 -19.42 7.89 -18.54
N VAL A 212 -18.48 6.99 -18.28
CA VAL A 212 -17.49 7.16 -17.20
C VAL A 212 -16.61 8.38 -17.47
N THR A 213 -16.16 8.57 -18.72
CA THR A 213 -15.35 9.73 -19.10
C THR A 213 -16.11 11.03 -18.88
N GLN A 214 -17.39 11.09 -19.22
CA GLN A 214 -18.24 12.26 -18.99
C GLN A 214 -18.44 12.56 -17.49
N MET A 215 -18.67 11.52 -16.68
CA MET A 215 -18.95 11.66 -15.24
C MET A 215 -17.71 12.02 -14.39
N TRP A 216 -16.51 11.64 -14.87
CA TRP A 216 -15.23 11.93 -14.23
C TRP A 216 -14.38 12.98 -14.95
N ALA A 217 -14.89 13.59 -16.02
CA ALA A 217 -14.32 14.78 -16.60
C ALA A 217 -14.21 15.86 -15.50
N ARG A 218 -13.02 16.46 -15.37
CA ARG A 218 -12.88 17.64 -14.50
C ARG A 218 -13.82 18.72 -15.07
N PRO A 219 -14.66 19.37 -14.24
CA PRO A 219 -15.38 20.53 -14.72
C PRO A 219 -14.35 21.52 -15.26
N MET A 220 -14.53 21.96 -16.52
CA MET A 220 -13.79 23.10 -17.03
C MET A 220 -13.99 24.21 -16.00
N ARG A 221 -12.89 24.64 -15.37
CA ARG A 221 -12.92 25.79 -14.48
C ARG A 221 -13.31 26.98 -15.36
N CYS A 222 -14.54 27.45 -15.21
CA CYS A 222 -14.95 28.77 -15.68
C CYS A 222 -14.22 29.84 -14.87
#